data_AF-A0A3D0Z497-F1
#
_entry.id   AF-A0A3D0Z497-F1
#
_cell.length_a   1.000
_cell.length_b   1.000
_cell.length_c   1.000
_cell.angle_alpha   90.00
_cell.angle_beta   90.00
_cell.angle_gamma   90.00
#
_symmetry.space_group_name_H-M   'P 1'
#
loop_
_entity.id
_entity.type
_entity.pdbx_description
1 polymer ?
#
loop_
_entity_poly.entity_id
_entity_poly.type
_entity_poly.pdbx_seq_one_letter_code
_entity_poly.pdbx_strand_id
1 'polypeptide(L)'
;MPGEGRLVLSELDEKRMPSGFLRAVNQELPEGYKLRQDGQTHIDPVGGFLLVYEGIEINCTFASLLQSRREQLEDTVVGILFS
;
A
#
# COMPACT_ATOMS: atom_id res chain seq x y z
N MET A 1 -15.44 12.28 1.89
CA MET A 1 -16.76 11.62 2.07
C MET A 1 -16.50 10.25 2.69
N PRO A 2 -17.40 9.73 3.54
CA PRO A 2 -17.32 8.34 4.02
C PRO A 2 -17.50 7.38 2.84
N GLY A 3 -16.78 6.26 2.84
CA GLY A 3 -16.83 5.31 1.72
C GLY A 3 -15.97 4.06 1.92
N GLU A 4 -16.11 3.13 0.98
CA GLU A 4 -15.40 1.86 1.00
C GLU A 4 -14.23 1.89 0.01
N GLY A 5 -13.02 1.71 0.53
CA GLY A 5 -11.81 1.50 -0.26
C GLY A 5 -11.54 0.02 -0.50
N ARG A 6 -10.85 -0.29 -1.60
CA ARG A 6 -10.33 -1.61 -1.91
C ARG A 6 -8.81 -1.63 -1.89
N LEU A 7 -8.26 -2.61 -1.19
CA LEU A 7 -6.84 -2.90 -1.11
C LEU A 7 -6.52 -4.01 -2.13
N VAL A 8 -5.76 -3.68 -3.17
CA VAL A 8 -5.30 -4.64 -4.18
C VAL A 8 -3.86 -5.01 -3.86
N LEU A 9 -3.59 -6.30 -3.71
CA LEU A 9 -2.28 -6.85 -3.34
C LEU A 9 -1.74 -7.72 -4.47
N SER A 10 -0.44 -8.00 -4.41
CA SER A 10 0.12 -9.09 -5.22
C SER A 10 -0.35 -10.43 -4.67
N GLU A 11 -0.43 -11.48 -5.50
CA GLU A 11 -0.82 -12.82 -5.03
C GLU A 11 0.08 -13.35 -3.90
N LEU A 12 1.37 -12.98 -3.92
CA LEU A 12 2.34 -13.37 -2.90
C LEU A 12 2.07 -12.65 -1.58
N ASP A 13 1.77 -11.36 -1.62
CA ASP A 13 1.51 -10.57 -0.42
C ASP A 13 0.14 -10.89 0.17
N GLU A 14 -0.84 -11.21 -0.66
CA GLU A 14 -2.13 -11.75 -0.21
C GLU A 14 -1.95 -13.01 0.64
N LYS A 15 -1.13 -13.97 0.17
CA LYS A 15 -0.84 -15.21 0.91
C LYS A 15 -0.04 -14.99 2.18
N ARG A 16 0.74 -13.90 2.25
CA ARG A 16 1.57 -13.53 3.41
C ARG A 16 0.85 -12.60 4.39
N MET A 17 -0.32 -12.08 4.02
CA MET A 17 -1.04 -11.13 4.83
C MET A 17 -1.46 -11.77 6.16
N PRO A 18 -1.11 -11.17 7.31
CA PRO A 18 -1.49 -11.70 8.61
C PRO A 18 -3.01 -11.79 8.76
N SER A 19 -3.48 -12.86 9.39
CA SER A 19 -4.89 -12.98 9.75
C SER A 19 -5.30 -11.82 10.67
N GLY A 20 -6.35 -11.11 10.30
CA GLY A 20 -6.85 -9.96 11.07
C GLY A 20 -6.21 -8.61 10.73
N PHE A 21 -5.28 -8.52 9.78
CA PHE A 21 -4.71 -7.23 9.35
C PHE A 21 -5.78 -6.22 8.95
N LEU A 22 -6.67 -6.57 8.01
CA LEU A 22 -7.76 -5.69 7.59
C LEU A 22 -8.71 -5.32 8.73
N ARG A 23 -8.91 -6.24 9.69
CA ARG A 23 -9.74 -5.97 10.87
C ARG A 23 -9.12 -4.88 11.74
N ALA A 24 -7.81 -4.98 12.01
CA ALA A 24 -7.08 -3.97 12.77
C ALA A 24 -7.11 -2.62 12.04
N VAL A 25 -6.89 -2.60 10.72
CA VAL A 25 -6.97 -1.38 9.92
C VAL A 25 -8.36 -0.74 10.01
N ASN A 26 -9.44 -1.52 9.83
CA ASN A 26 -10.81 -1.01 9.93
C ASN A 26 -11.20 -0.49 11.32
N GLN A 27 -10.52 -0.93 12.39
CA GLN A 27 -10.76 -0.42 13.74
C GLN A 27 -10.13 0.97 13.96
N GLU A 28 -9.03 1.25 13.28
CA GLU A 28 -8.33 2.55 13.32
C GLU A 28 -8.90 3.56 12.30
N LEU A 29 -9.74 3.10 11.36
CA LEU A 29 -10.36 3.99 10.38
C LEU A 29 -11.42 4.89 11.04
N PRO A 30 -11.54 6.16 10.60
CA PRO A 30 -12.61 7.03 11.06
C PRO A 30 -13.99 6.47 10.72
N GLU A 31 -15.00 6.89 11.48
CA GLU A 31 -16.36 6.40 11.31
C GLU A 31 -16.89 6.66 9.88
N GLY A 32 -17.46 5.62 9.28
CA GLY A 32 -17.97 5.66 7.91
C GLY A 32 -16.93 5.35 6.82
N TYR A 33 -15.65 5.14 7.17
CA TYR A 33 -14.65 4.58 6.25
C TYR A 33 -14.50 3.07 6.47
N LYS A 34 -14.38 2.33 5.37
CA LYS A 34 -14.09 0.89 5.40
C LYS A 34 -13.05 0.53 4.34
N LEU A 35 -12.22 -0.45 4.64
CA LEU A 35 -11.27 -1.03 3.71
C LEU A 35 -11.53 -2.52 3.56
N ARG A 36 -11.66 -3.00 2.33
CA ARG A 36 -11.74 -4.43 2.02
C ARG A 36 -10.61 -4.81 1.07
N GLN A 37 -10.22 -6.07 1.09
CA GLN A 37 -9.30 -6.57 0.08
C GLN A 37 -10.05 -6.85 -1.22
N ASP A 38 -9.44 -6.49 -2.34
CA ASP A 38 -9.83 -6.95 -3.66
C ASP A 38 -9.17 -8.30 -3.91
N GLY A 39 -9.97 -9.36 -4.03
CA GLY A 39 -9.48 -10.71 -4.32
C GLY A 39 -9.56 -11.08 -5.81
N GLN A 40 -10.01 -10.16 -6.67
CA GLN A 40 -10.19 -10.42 -8.10
C GLN A 40 -9.10 -9.81 -8.96
N THR A 41 -8.46 -8.75 -8.46
CA THR A 41 -7.38 -8.05 -9.14
C THR A 41 -6.09 -8.21 -8.36
N HIS A 42 -4.98 -8.41 -9.07
CA HIS A 42 -3.66 -8.52 -8.45
C HIS A 42 -2.70 -7.55 -9.12
N ILE A 43 -1.86 -6.90 -8.31
CA ILE A 43 -0.74 -6.09 -8.82
C ILE A 43 0.47 -6.98 -9.06
N ASP A 44 1.38 -6.51 -9.93
CA ASP A 44 2.66 -7.17 -10.14
C ASP A 44 3.43 -7.36 -8.83
N PRO A 45 4.24 -8.43 -8.69
CA PRO A 45 5.00 -8.73 -7.49
C PRO A 45 6.15 -7.74 -7.27
N VAL A 46 5.82 -6.55 -6.78
CA VAL A 46 6.76 -5.44 -6.50
C VAL A 46 6.69 -5.00 -5.02
N GLY A 47 5.78 -5.61 -4.24
CA GLY A 47 5.52 -5.27 -2.84
C GLY A 47 4.84 -3.91 -2.66
N GLY A 48 4.11 -3.77 -1.55
CA GLY A 48 3.19 -2.64 -1.32
C GLY A 48 1.77 -2.99 -1.78
N PHE A 49 0.96 -1.99 -2.12
CA PHE A 49 -0.44 -2.19 -2.50
C PHE A 49 -0.97 -1.09 -3.41
N LEU A 50 -2.09 -1.34 -4.09
CA LEU A 50 -2.90 -0.31 -4.72
C LEU A 50 -4.15 -0.06 -3.85
N LEU A 51 -4.46 1.21 -3.61
CA LEU A 51 -5.69 1.61 -2.94
C LEU A 51 -6.67 2.16 -3.98
N VAL A 52 -7.82 1.49 -4.14
CA VAL A 52 -8.89 1.96 -5.00
C VAL A 52 -9.99 2.56 -4.14
N TYR A 53 -10.26 3.85 -4.31
CA TYR A 53 -11.29 4.55 -3.56
C TYR A 53 -12.16 5.37 -4.52
N GLU A 54 -13.46 5.09 -4.55
CA GLU A 54 -14.43 5.79 -5.44
C GLU A 54 -14.00 5.84 -6.92
N GLY A 55 -13.29 4.80 -7.40
CA GLY A 55 -12.79 4.73 -8.78
C GLY A 55 -11.45 5.42 -9.02
N ILE A 56 -10.84 6.02 -7.99
CA ILE A 56 -9.48 6.55 -8.03
C ILE A 56 -8.52 5.46 -7.56
N GLU A 57 -7.53 5.16 -8.39
CA GLU A 57 -6.46 4.23 -8.06
C GLU A 57 -5.24 5.00 -7.55
N ILE A 58 -4.79 4.66 -6.34
CA ILE A 58 -3.63 5.27 -5.69
C ILE A 58 -2.55 4.20 -5.58
N ASN A 59 -1.44 4.42 -6.28
CA ASN A 59 -0.29 3.51 -6.27
C ASN A 59 0.57 3.73 -5.03
N CYS A 60 0.45 2.78 -4.09
CA CYS A 60 1.24 2.70 -2.86
C CYS A 60 2.24 1.53 -2.92
N THR A 61 2.70 1.13 -4.12
CA THR A 61 3.77 0.13 -4.26
C THR A 61 5.08 0.68 -3.71
N PHE A 62 5.97 -0.21 -3.25
CA PHE A 62 7.28 0.22 -2.79
C PHE A 62 8.06 0.97 -3.86
N ALA A 63 7.96 0.57 -5.13
CA ALA A 63 8.57 1.30 -6.23
C ALA A 63 8.09 2.76 -6.31
N SER A 64 6.77 3.00 -6.24
CA SER A 64 6.20 4.36 -6.25
C SER A 64 6.56 5.15 -5.00
N LEU A 65 6.59 4.52 -3.82
CA LEU A 65 6.99 5.16 -2.58
C LEU A 65 8.49 5.52 -2.57
N LEU A 66 9.34 4.61 -3.02
CA LEU A 66 10.78 4.83 -3.17
C LEU A 66 11.06 5.90 -4.20
N GLN A 67 10.33 5.93 -5.33
CA GLN A 67 10.46 6.98 -6.34
C GLN A 67 10.05 8.34 -5.77
N SER A 68 8.97 8.40 -4.98
CA SER A 68 8.51 9.64 -4.33
C SER A 68 9.47 10.13 -3.24
N ARG A 69 10.29 9.24 -2.68
CA ARG A 69 11.31 9.54 -1.65
C ARG A 69 12.73 9.42 -2.17
N ARG A 70 12.91 9.36 -3.49
CA ARG A 70 14.18 9.02 -4.14
C ARG A 70 15.28 10.00 -3.76
N GLU A 71 14.97 11.29 -3.79
CA GLU A 71 15.90 12.36 -3.43
C GLU A 71 16.40 12.21 -1.98
N GLN A 72 15.50 11.96 -1.03
CA GLN A 72 15.86 11.77 0.38
C GLN A 72 16.71 10.51 0.63
N LEU A 73 16.43 9.44 -0.12
CA LEU A 73 17.18 8.19 -0.04
C LEU A 73 18.55 8.30 -0.72
N GLU A 74 18.64 9.00 -1.85
CA GLU A 74 19.91 9.26 -2.55
C GLU A 74 20.87 10.05 -1.66
N ASP A 75 20.40 11.11 -1.00
CA ASP A 75 21.22 11.89 -0.05
C ASP A 75 21.75 11.01 1.09
N THR A 76 20.91 10.11 1.61
CA THR A 76 21.29 9.19 2.69
C THR A 76 22.31 8.14 2.21
N VAL A 77 22.12 7.58 1.01
CA VAL A 77 23.01 6.56 0.43
C VAL A 77 24.37 7.17 0.05
N VAL A 78 24.39 8.37 -0.51
CA VAL A 78 25.64 9.11 -0.78
C VAL A 78 26.41 9.34 0.53
N GLY A 79 25.71 9.75 1.59
CA GLY A 79 26.31 9.93 2.91
C GLY A 79 26.85 8.65 3.56
N ILE A 80 26.41 7.45 3.13
CA ILE A 80 26.91 6.16 3.63
C ILE A 80 28.02 5.58 2.75
N LEU A 81 27.93 5.77 1.42
CA LEU A 81 28.87 5.18 0.46
C LEU A 81 30.14 6.01 0.24
N PHE A 82 30.06 7.33 0.46
CA PHE A 82 31.18 8.25 0.27
C PHE A 82 31.64 8.92 1.57
N SER A 83 31.26 8.33 2.73
CA SER A 83 31.80 8.65 4.05
C SER A 83 33.16 8.01 4.31
#